data_AF-A0A7S2TLP8-F1
#
_entry.id   AF-A0A7S2TLP8-F1
#
_cell.length_a   1.000
_cell.length_b   1.000
_cell.length_c   1.000
_cell.angle_alpha   90.00
_cell.angle_beta   90.00
_cell.angle_gamma   90.00
#
_symmetry.space_group_name_H-M   'P 1'
#
loop_
_entity.id
_entity.type
_entity.pdbx_description
1 polymer ?
#
loop_
_entity_poly.entity_id
_entity_poly.type
_entity_poly.pdbx_seq_one_letter_code
_entity_poly.pdbx_strand_id
1 'polypeptide(L)'
;ALYAEEVFNFSQEDLINDDVMMLDLYSEVYVWVGSDAQAEEVTSSLKLALDYAKKNPDGRKECPVYQIQAGYEPPTFTAHFIAWDMEVSQKWVKPTAEGKKPEVKTTKAQAVTSNDVGFLDPKTNKFELKELQGVYPERVAPNAKEMYLKPEAFKELFGVTQEEFAAWKPWKKKAAKVKHNLF
;
A
#
# COMPACT_ATOMS: atom_id res chain seq x y z
N ALA A 1 16.97 12.23 5.63
CA ALA A 1 16.23 12.88 4.52
C ALA A 1 16.37 11.97 3.32
N LEU A 2 15.28 11.70 2.61
CA LEU A 2 15.32 10.88 1.40
C LEU A 2 16.10 11.64 0.32
N TYR A 3 17.05 10.97 -0.33
CA TYR A 3 17.83 11.50 -1.45
C TYR A 3 17.55 10.62 -2.67
N ALA A 4 17.38 11.25 -3.84
CA ALA A 4 17.16 10.57 -5.10
C ALA A 4 18.22 11.04 -6.10
N GLU A 5 18.86 10.10 -6.78
CA GLU A 5 19.86 10.33 -7.81
C GLU A 5 19.35 9.82 -9.16
N GLU A 6 19.61 10.58 -10.23
CA GLU A 6 19.22 10.20 -11.58
C GLU A 6 20.32 9.36 -12.23
N VAL A 7 19.94 8.20 -12.76
CA VAL A 7 20.86 7.28 -13.45
C VAL A 7 20.63 7.36 -14.96
N PHE A 8 21.67 7.73 -15.70
CA PHE A 8 21.64 7.81 -17.16
C PHE A 8 22.14 6.52 -17.80
N ASN A 9 21.59 6.16 -18.96
CA ASN A 9 21.95 4.93 -19.70
C ASN A 9 21.85 3.66 -18.84
N PHE A 10 20.80 3.59 -18.02
CA PHE A 10 20.60 2.52 -17.05
C PHE A 10 20.45 1.14 -17.71
N SER A 11 20.74 0.13 -16.91
CA SER A 11 20.65 -1.29 -17.21
C SER A 11 20.02 -2.04 -16.04
N GLN A 12 19.88 -3.37 -16.17
CA GLN A 12 19.38 -4.18 -15.06
C GLN A 12 20.33 -4.17 -13.86
N GLU A 13 21.64 -4.00 -14.08
CA GLU A 13 22.65 -4.00 -13.02
C GLU A 13 22.52 -2.80 -12.07
N ASP A 14 21.88 -1.73 -12.54
CA ASP A 14 21.61 -0.53 -11.75
C ASP A 14 20.43 -0.71 -10.78
N LEU A 15 19.71 -1.84 -10.84
CA LEU A 15 18.66 -2.16 -9.86
C LEU A 15 19.27 -2.76 -8.58
N ILE A 16 19.40 -1.92 -7.55
CA ILE A 16 20.07 -2.26 -6.30
C ILE A 16 19.08 -2.85 -5.29
N ASN A 17 19.27 -4.12 -4.88
CA ASN A 17 18.34 -4.82 -3.99
C ASN A 17 18.15 -4.20 -2.61
N ASP A 18 19.13 -3.44 -2.12
CA ASP A 18 19.06 -2.75 -0.83
C ASP A 18 18.29 -1.42 -0.91
N ASP A 19 17.93 -0.98 -2.12
CA ASP A 19 17.33 0.33 -2.40
C ASP A 19 15.97 0.24 -3.10
N VAL A 20 15.37 1.40 -3.32
CA VAL A 20 14.13 1.57 -4.10
C VAL A 20 14.43 2.43 -5.32
N MET A 21 14.12 1.91 -6.50
CA MET A 21 14.37 2.58 -7.78
C MET A 21 13.07 3.14 -8.36
N MET A 22 13.16 4.24 -9.10
CA MET A 22 12.02 4.83 -9.81
C MET A 22 12.32 4.89 -11.32
N LEU A 23 11.38 4.41 -12.14
CA LEU A 23 11.46 4.48 -13.60
C LEU A 23 10.30 5.32 -14.12
N ASP A 24 10.61 6.52 -14.61
CA ASP A 24 9.64 7.40 -15.26
C ASP A 24 9.61 7.16 -16.78
N LEU A 25 8.45 6.72 -17.27
CA LEU A 25 8.19 6.45 -18.70
C LEU A 25 7.29 7.50 -19.34
N TYR A 26 7.23 8.69 -18.75
CA TYR A 26 6.34 9.80 -19.10
C TYR A 26 4.86 9.50 -18.82
N SER A 27 4.32 8.44 -19.45
CA SER A 27 2.92 8.03 -19.33
C SER A 27 2.60 7.21 -18.08
N GLU A 28 3.61 6.63 -17.43
CA GLU A 28 3.51 5.88 -16.18
C GLU A 28 4.84 5.95 -15.43
N VAL A 29 4.79 5.74 -14.11
CA VAL A 29 5.97 5.65 -13.25
C VAL A 29 5.98 4.30 -12.54
N TYR A 30 7.10 3.60 -12.57
CA TYR A 30 7.31 2.41 -11.75
C TYR A 30 8.16 2.74 -10.52
N VAL A 31 7.81 2.15 -9.39
CA VAL A 31 8.58 2.14 -8.15
C VAL A 31 9.00 0.69 -7.92
N TRP A 32 10.26 0.39 -8.23
CA TRP A 32 10.85 -0.93 -8.05
C TRP A 32 11.42 -1.04 -6.64
N VAL A 33 10.93 -2.02 -5.88
CA VAL A 33 11.31 -2.26 -4.50
C VAL A 33 12.30 -3.41 -4.46
N GLY A 34 13.53 -3.09 -4.08
CA GLY A 34 14.58 -4.06 -3.84
C GLY A 34 14.18 -5.09 -2.80
N SER A 35 14.78 -6.28 -2.91
CA SER A 35 14.49 -7.41 -2.03
C SER A 35 14.81 -7.12 -0.56
N ASP A 36 15.85 -6.33 -0.33
CA ASP A 36 16.46 -5.99 0.95
C ASP A 36 16.18 -4.54 1.38
N ALA A 37 15.42 -3.79 0.57
CA ALA A 37 15.02 -2.43 0.85
C ALA A 37 14.28 -2.28 2.18
N GLN A 38 14.57 -1.21 2.92
CA GLN A 38 13.95 -0.98 4.22
C GLN A 38 12.51 -0.47 4.10
N ALA A 39 11.63 -0.90 5.00
CA ALA A 39 10.21 -0.52 4.95
C ALA A 39 9.97 1.01 5.01
N GLU A 40 10.84 1.73 5.74
CA GLU A 40 10.78 3.19 5.84
C GLU A 40 11.17 3.88 4.51
N GLU A 41 12.17 3.33 3.81
CA GLU A 41 12.60 3.79 2.48
C GLU A 41 11.52 3.50 1.43
N VAL A 42 10.95 2.30 1.43
CA VAL A 42 9.84 1.94 0.54
C VAL A 42 8.67 2.91 0.68
N THR A 43 8.26 3.19 1.91
CA THR A 43 7.14 4.11 2.19
C THR A 43 7.46 5.53 1.71
N SER A 44 8.68 6.00 1.98
CA SER A 44 9.12 7.35 1.63
C SER A 44 9.28 7.52 0.11
N SER A 45 9.85 6.53 -0.58
CA SER A 45 10.03 6.53 -2.04
C SER A 45 8.70 6.43 -2.78
N LEU A 46 7.75 5.63 -2.29
CA LEU A 46 6.40 5.57 -2.87
C LEU A 46 5.69 6.92 -2.76
N LYS A 47 5.81 7.58 -1.59
CA LYS A 47 5.27 8.93 -1.39
C LYS A 47 5.93 9.93 -2.34
N LEU A 48 7.26 9.87 -2.47
CA LEU A 48 8.00 10.74 -3.40
C LEU A 48 7.51 10.55 -4.85
N ALA A 49 7.35 9.31 -5.30
CA ALA A 49 6.89 9.00 -6.65
C ALA A 49 5.46 9.52 -6.91
N LEU A 50 4.56 9.37 -5.94
CA LEU A 50 3.20 9.92 -6.02
C LEU A 50 3.20 11.46 -6.08
N ASP A 51 4.03 12.11 -5.27
CA ASP A 51 4.15 13.57 -5.27
C ASP A 51 4.81 14.08 -6.57
N TYR A 52 5.79 13.34 -7.09
CA TYR A 52 6.43 13.59 -8.39
C TYR A 52 5.42 13.52 -9.54
N ALA A 53 4.66 12.43 -9.61
CA ALA A 53 3.62 12.22 -10.63
C ALA A 53 2.47 13.23 -10.54
N LYS A 54 2.19 13.80 -9.35
CA LYS A 54 1.19 14.87 -9.19
C LYS A 54 1.70 16.23 -9.63
N LYS A 55 2.97 16.53 -9.37
CA LYS A 55 3.55 17.85 -9.63
C LYS A 55 3.58 18.18 -11.13
N ASN A 56 3.60 17.16 -12.00
CA ASN A 56 3.50 17.28 -13.45
C ASN A 56 4.36 18.42 -14.02
N PRO A 57 5.68 18.40 -13.81
CA PRO A 57 6.56 19.52 -14.16
C PRO A 57 6.61 19.81 -15.66
N ASP A 58 6.23 18.84 -16.50
CA ASP A 58 6.30 18.86 -17.96
C ASP A 58 4.91 18.92 -18.64
N GLY A 59 3.84 19.13 -17.86
CA GLY A 59 2.48 19.25 -18.38
C GLY A 59 1.83 17.94 -18.84
N ARG A 60 2.39 16.78 -18.47
CA ARG A 60 1.78 15.47 -18.73
C ARG A 60 0.40 15.33 -18.05
N LYS A 61 -0.44 14.43 -18.59
CA LYS A 61 -1.73 14.04 -17.96
C LYS A 61 -1.48 13.22 -16.69
N GLU A 62 -2.55 12.94 -15.93
CA GLU A 62 -2.48 12.05 -14.76
C GLU A 62 -1.68 10.78 -15.08
N CYS A 63 -0.60 10.59 -14.31
CA CYS A 63 0.37 9.54 -14.52
C CYS A 63 0.21 8.48 -13.41
N PRO A 64 -0.16 7.24 -13.74
CA PRO A 64 -0.27 6.16 -12.76
C PRO A 64 1.12 5.77 -12.23
N VAL A 65 1.17 5.42 -10.95
CA VAL A 65 2.36 4.92 -10.27
C VAL A 65 2.15 3.44 -9.93
N TYR A 66 3.09 2.59 -10.33
CA TYR A 66 3.06 1.15 -10.09
C TYR A 66 4.18 0.73 -9.16
N GLN A 67 3.83 0.05 -8.06
CA GLN A 67 4.84 -0.58 -7.20
C GLN A 67 5.11 -2.00 -7.72
N ILE A 68 6.38 -2.33 -7.91
CA ILE A 68 6.83 -3.67 -8.32
C ILE A 68 7.88 -4.19 -7.34
N GLN A 69 7.87 -5.51 -7.13
CA GLN A 69 8.82 -6.18 -6.24
C GLN A 69 9.94 -6.81 -7.07
N ALA A 70 11.17 -6.71 -6.59
CA ALA A 70 12.32 -7.41 -7.14
C ALA A 70 12.02 -8.91 -7.33
N GLY A 71 12.32 -9.43 -8.52
CA GLY A 71 12.09 -10.82 -8.91
C GLY A 71 10.68 -11.13 -9.43
N TYR A 72 9.78 -10.14 -9.43
CA TYR A 72 8.41 -10.25 -9.89
C TYR A 72 8.05 -9.15 -10.90
N GLU A 73 9.02 -8.72 -11.69
CA GLU A 73 8.86 -7.65 -12.65
C GLU A 73 7.92 -8.06 -13.81
N PRO A 74 6.90 -7.25 -14.16
CA PRO A 74 6.05 -7.53 -15.30
C PRO A 74 6.80 -7.28 -16.62
N PRO A 75 6.41 -7.92 -17.73
CA PRO A 75 7.00 -7.67 -19.05
C PRO A 75 6.94 -6.20 -19.49
N THR A 76 5.92 -5.45 -19.03
CA THR A 76 5.78 -4.02 -19.29
C THR A 76 6.90 -3.19 -18.65
N PHE A 77 7.50 -3.67 -17.55
CA PHE A 77 8.66 -3.04 -16.94
C PHE A 77 9.94 -3.49 -17.64
N THR A 78 10.16 -4.80 -17.75
CA THR A 78 11.43 -5.36 -18.24
C THR A 78 11.73 -5.00 -19.70
N ALA A 79 10.70 -4.72 -20.51
CA ALA A 79 10.87 -4.29 -21.91
C ALA A 79 11.61 -2.95 -22.07
N HIS A 80 11.75 -2.16 -21.01
CA HIS A 80 12.48 -0.89 -21.04
C HIS A 80 13.99 -1.04 -20.83
N PHE A 81 14.46 -2.26 -20.56
CA PHE A 81 15.88 -2.58 -20.38
C PHE A 81 16.39 -3.33 -21.61
N ILE A 82 17.52 -2.88 -22.18
CA ILE A 82 18.05 -3.38 -23.47
C ILE A 82 18.39 -4.88 -23.43
N ALA A 83 18.76 -5.43 -22.27
CA ALA A 83 19.17 -6.82 -22.10
C ALA A 83 18.74 -7.37 -20.73
N TRP A 84 17.43 -7.49 -20.51
CA TRP A 84 16.92 -8.07 -19.26
C TRP A 84 17.20 -9.58 -19.16
N ASP A 85 17.90 -9.98 -18.11
CA ASP A 85 18.17 -11.35 -17.74
C ASP A 85 17.20 -11.82 -16.63
N MET A 86 16.34 -12.76 -16.99
CA MET A 86 15.37 -13.34 -16.06
C MET A 86 16.05 -14.15 -14.95
N GLU A 87 17.18 -14.80 -15.21
CA GLU A 87 17.89 -15.59 -14.19
C GLU A 87 18.49 -14.70 -13.11
N VAL A 88 18.93 -13.49 -13.48
CA VAL A 88 19.39 -12.47 -12.52
C VAL A 88 18.22 -12.01 -11.65
N SER A 89 17.08 -11.66 -12.26
CA SER A 89 15.89 -11.21 -11.52
C SER A 89 15.35 -12.29 -10.57
N GLN A 90 15.33 -13.56 -10.98
CA GLN A 90 14.85 -14.64 -10.11
C GLN A 90 15.71 -14.86 -8.85
N LYS A 91 16.99 -14.47 -8.85
CA LYS A 91 17.85 -14.54 -7.65
C LYS A 91 17.43 -13.54 -6.57
N TRP A 92 16.67 -12.51 -6.92
CA TRP A 92 16.17 -11.50 -5.99
C TRP A 92 14.95 -12.00 -5.20
N VAL A 93 14.30 -13.08 -5.65
CA VAL A 93 13.18 -13.68 -4.93
C VAL A 93 13.68 -14.27 -3.60
N LYS A 94 13.30 -13.64 -2.49
CA LYS A 94 13.57 -14.18 -1.16
C LYS A 94 12.77 -15.47 -0.92
N PRO A 95 13.35 -16.50 -0.28
CA PRO A 95 12.63 -17.69 0.15
C PRO A 95 11.56 -17.27 1.17
N THR A 96 10.31 -17.16 0.72
CA THR A 96 9.19 -16.80 1.58
C THR A 96 8.63 -18.09 2.15
N ALA A 97 8.36 -18.15 3.46
CA ALA A 97 7.86 -19.35 4.14
C ALA A 97 6.48 -19.84 3.62
N GLU A 98 5.81 -19.04 2.79
CA GLU A 98 4.55 -19.37 2.15
C GLU A 98 4.62 -18.92 0.69
N GLY A 99 4.43 -19.85 -0.25
CA GLY A 99 4.56 -19.65 -1.70
C GLY A 99 3.49 -18.77 -2.35
N LYS A 100 3.22 -17.59 -1.80
CA LYS A 100 2.40 -16.56 -2.45
C LYS A 100 3.30 -15.73 -3.37
N LYS A 101 3.09 -15.82 -4.68
CA LYS A 101 3.56 -14.80 -5.62
C LYS A 101 3.00 -13.45 -5.15
N PRO A 102 3.81 -12.40 -4.96
CA PRO A 102 3.29 -11.06 -4.76
C PRO A 102 2.50 -10.68 -6.03
N GLU A 103 1.22 -10.42 -5.85
CA GLU A 103 0.41 -9.80 -6.89
C GLU A 103 1.05 -8.45 -7.26
N VAL A 104 1.36 -8.27 -8.55
CA VAL A 104 1.62 -6.94 -9.11
C VAL A 104 0.38 -6.10 -8.77
N LYS A 105 0.49 -5.18 -7.81
CA LYS A 105 -0.60 -4.27 -7.48
C LYS A 105 -0.69 -3.24 -8.61
N THR A 106 -1.35 -3.61 -9.70
CA THR A 106 -1.73 -2.70 -10.78
C THR A 106 -2.89 -1.83 -10.30
N THR A 107 -2.62 -0.83 -9.48
CA THR A 107 -3.58 0.25 -9.27
C THR A 107 -3.45 1.24 -10.42
N LYS A 108 -4.32 1.10 -11.43
CA LYS A 108 -4.64 2.26 -12.29
C LYS A 108 -5.14 3.35 -11.36
N ALA A 109 -4.39 4.44 -11.25
CA ALA A 109 -4.82 5.60 -10.51
C ALA A 109 -5.99 6.27 -11.23
N GLN A 110 -7.22 5.80 -10.98
CA GLN A 110 -8.38 6.67 -11.00
C GLN A 110 -8.56 7.16 -9.56
N ALA A 111 -8.29 8.45 -9.34
CA ALA A 111 -8.60 9.19 -8.12
C ALA A 111 -8.35 8.44 -6.80
N VAL A 112 -7.13 7.95 -6.58
CA VAL A 112 -6.70 7.46 -5.26
C VAL A 112 -6.31 8.67 -4.40
N THR A 113 -7.26 9.08 -3.56
CA THR A 113 -7.07 10.08 -2.51
C THR A 113 -6.08 9.56 -1.46
N SER A 114 -4.79 9.83 -1.64
CA SER A 114 -3.74 9.99 -0.60
C SER A 114 -3.60 8.97 0.55
N ASN A 115 -4.26 7.80 0.54
CA ASN A 115 -4.29 6.88 1.70
C ASN A 115 -3.89 5.42 1.43
N ASP A 116 -3.46 5.04 0.22
CA ASP A 116 -3.28 3.62 -0.12
C ASP A 116 -1.90 3.01 0.24
N VAL A 117 -1.50 3.20 1.49
CA VAL A 117 -0.66 2.26 2.26
C VAL A 117 -1.12 2.25 3.73
N GLY A 118 -2.44 2.24 3.94
CA GLY A 118 -3.07 2.23 5.26
C GLY A 118 -4.27 1.30 5.34
N PHE A 119 -4.88 1.25 6.53
CA PHE A 119 -6.14 0.55 6.76
C PHE A 119 -7.26 1.13 5.89
N LEU A 120 -8.24 0.31 5.50
CA LEU A 120 -9.43 0.74 4.76
C LEU A 120 -10.06 1.97 5.42
N ASP A 121 -10.60 2.91 4.65
CA ASP A 121 -11.33 4.04 5.23
C ASP A 121 -12.67 3.54 5.80
N PRO A 122 -12.91 3.67 7.12
CA PRO A 122 -14.16 3.23 7.75
C PRO A 122 -15.40 4.00 7.30
N LYS A 123 -15.25 5.12 6.58
CA LYS A 123 -16.38 5.88 6.01
C LYS A 123 -16.89 5.25 4.72
N THR A 124 -15.98 4.70 3.91
CA THR A 124 -16.30 4.12 2.60
C THR A 124 -16.49 2.60 2.67
N ASN A 125 -15.90 1.94 3.67
CA ASN A 125 -15.98 0.49 3.86
C ASN A 125 -16.72 0.17 5.15
N LYS A 126 -17.84 -0.55 5.03
CA LYS A 126 -18.67 -0.99 6.16
C LYS A 126 -18.91 -2.50 6.11
N PHE A 127 -18.70 -3.17 7.24
CA PHE A 127 -18.84 -4.61 7.43
C PHE A 127 -19.89 -4.93 8.51
N GLU A 128 -20.39 -6.15 8.50
CA GLU A 128 -21.27 -6.67 9.55
C GLU A 128 -20.46 -7.09 10.79
N LEU A 129 -21.12 -7.13 11.95
CA LEU A 129 -20.47 -7.52 13.21
C LEU A 129 -19.78 -8.88 13.10
N LYS A 130 -20.42 -9.84 12.44
CA LYS A 130 -19.90 -11.21 12.30
C LYS A 130 -18.63 -11.27 11.46
N GLU A 131 -18.47 -10.36 10.50
CA GLU A 131 -17.27 -10.27 9.66
C GLU A 131 -16.10 -9.62 10.39
N LEU A 132 -16.38 -8.85 11.45
CA LEU A 132 -15.35 -8.20 12.28
C LEU A 132 -14.96 -9.04 13.50
N GLN A 133 -15.70 -10.12 13.77
CA GLN A 133 -15.45 -11.07 14.85
C GLN A 133 -14.67 -12.29 14.32
N GLY A 134 -13.44 -12.49 14.78
CA GLY A 134 -12.59 -13.61 14.36
C GLY A 134 -11.65 -13.25 13.21
N VAL A 135 -11.77 -13.94 12.06
CA VAL A 135 -10.97 -13.65 10.86
C VAL A 135 -11.64 -12.51 10.10
N TYR A 136 -11.12 -11.29 10.29
CA TYR A 136 -11.67 -10.08 9.69
C TYR A 136 -11.00 -9.73 8.35
N PRO A 137 -11.67 -8.96 7.46
CA PRO A 137 -11.15 -8.61 6.14
C PRO A 137 -9.77 -7.95 6.19
N GLU A 138 -8.96 -8.26 5.18
CA GLU A 138 -7.61 -7.74 5.05
C GLU A 138 -7.66 -6.19 4.97
N ARG A 139 -6.75 -5.53 5.70
CA ARG A 139 -6.65 -4.07 5.83
C ARG A 139 -7.74 -3.39 6.69
N VAL A 140 -8.59 -4.12 7.41
CA VAL A 140 -9.39 -3.53 8.51
C VAL A 140 -8.47 -3.23 9.69
N ALA A 141 -8.58 -2.02 10.26
CA ALA A 141 -7.75 -1.62 11.40
C ALA A 141 -8.04 -2.49 12.64
N PRO A 142 -7.05 -3.27 13.16
CA PRO A 142 -7.27 -4.18 14.29
C PRO A 142 -7.72 -3.46 15.56
N ASN A 143 -7.26 -2.23 15.76
CA ASN A 143 -7.54 -1.39 16.92
C ASN A 143 -8.79 -0.49 16.75
N ALA A 144 -9.43 -0.50 15.57
CA ALA A 144 -10.57 0.35 15.24
C ALA A 144 -11.66 -0.39 14.45
N LYS A 145 -11.80 -1.71 14.65
CA LYS A 145 -12.81 -2.56 13.98
C LYS A 145 -14.22 -1.98 14.10
N GLU A 146 -14.57 -1.36 15.23
CA GLU A 146 -15.88 -0.77 15.45
C GLU A 146 -16.22 0.37 14.48
N MET A 147 -15.21 1.06 13.93
CA MET A 147 -15.42 2.17 12.99
C MET A 147 -15.95 1.69 11.64
N TYR A 148 -15.77 0.41 11.34
CA TYR A 148 -16.22 -0.22 10.11
C TYR A 148 -17.63 -0.81 10.23
N LEU A 149 -18.29 -0.71 11.38
CA LEU A 149 -19.70 -1.08 11.47
C LEU A 149 -20.58 -0.04 10.78
N LYS A 150 -21.67 -0.49 10.16
CA LYS A 150 -22.75 0.40 9.68
C LYS A 150 -23.31 1.21 10.86
N PRO A 151 -23.68 2.49 10.68
CA PRO A 151 -24.17 3.34 11.78
C PRO A 151 -25.34 2.74 12.56
N GLU A 152 -26.24 2.04 11.85
CA GLU A 152 -27.41 1.38 12.43
C GLU A 152 -26.97 0.23 13.35
N ALA A 153 -26.10 -0.66 12.84
CA ALA A 153 -25.54 -1.76 13.62
C ALA A 153 -24.70 -1.26 14.80
N PHE A 154 -23.92 -0.19 14.60
CA PHE A 154 -23.13 0.44 15.66
C PHE A 154 -24.01 0.91 16.81
N LYS A 155 -25.13 1.59 16.49
CA LYS A 155 -26.08 2.08 17.47
C LYS A 155 -26.77 0.93 18.21
N GLU A 156 -27.09 -0.16 17.53
CA GLU A 156 -27.64 -1.38 18.16
C GLU A 156 -26.63 -2.05 19.10
N LEU A 157 -25.35 -2.10 18.71
CA LEU A 157 -24.27 -2.73 19.48
C LEU A 157 -23.88 -1.94 20.73
N PHE A 158 -23.63 -0.64 20.58
CA PHE A 158 -23.07 0.21 21.63
C PHE A 158 -24.13 1.05 22.36
N GLY A 159 -25.37 1.12 21.84
CA GLY A 159 -26.45 1.93 22.39
C GLY A 159 -26.25 3.44 22.25
N VAL A 160 -25.22 3.86 21.50
CA VAL A 160 -24.82 5.26 21.29
C VAL A 160 -24.39 5.46 19.83
N THR A 161 -24.35 6.71 19.37
CA THR A 161 -23.84 6.99 18.03
C THR A 161 -22.31 6.89 17.96
N GLN A 162 -21.77 6.86 16.74
CA GLN A 162 -20.32 6.79 16.52
C GLN A 162 -19.62 8.05 17.05
N GLU A 163 -20.26 9.22 16.97
CA GLU A 163 -19.78 10.49 17.50
C GLU A 163 -19.75 10.48 19.04
N GLU A 164 -20.82 9.99 19.66
CA GLU A 164 -20.90 9.85 21.12
C GLU A 164 -19.86 8.85 21.65
N PHE A 165 -19.67 7.74 20.94
CA PHE A 165 -18.61 6.78 21.24
C PHE A 165 -17.22 7.38 21.04
N ALA A 166 -17.03 8.24 20.04
CA ALA A 166 -15.78 8.97 19.85
C ALA A 166 -15.46 9.92 21.02
N ALA A 167 -16.48 10.47 21.68
CA ALA A 167 -16.33 11.30 22.87
C ALA A 167 -16.06 10.52 24.19
N TRP A 168 -16.19 9.19 24.19
CA TRP A 168 -15.93 8.39 25.40
C TRP A 168 -14.45 8.40 25.81
N LYS A 169 -14.19 8.23 27.11
CA LYS A 169 -12.84 8.03 27.63
C LYS A 169 -12.23 6.72 27.06
N PRO A 170 -10.90 6.66 26.81
CA PRO A 170 -10.26 5.48 26.20
C PRO A 170 -10.53 4.15 26.91
N TRP A 171 -10.53 4.15 28.25
CA TRP A 171 -10.82 2.95 29.05
C TRP A 171 -12.25 2.44 28.85
N LYS A 172 -13.22 3.34 28.66
CA LYS A 172 -14.62 3.01 28.40
C LYS A 172 -14.80 2.44 26.98
N LYS A 173 -14.11 3.02 26.00
CA LYS A 173 -14.05 2.47 24.63
C LYS A 173 -13.47 1.06 24.63
N LYS A 174 -12.33 0.85 25.30
CA LYS A 174 -11.67 -0.46 25.38
C LYS A 174 -12.59 -1.52 26.03
N ALA A 175 -13.23 -1.20 27.15
CA ALA A 175 -14.17 -2.11 27.81
C ALA A 175 -15.35 -2.50 26.90
N ALA A 176 -15.91 -1.54 26.16
CA ALA A 176 -16.99 -1.81 25.22
C ALA A 176 -16.54 -2.65 24.02
N LYS A 177 -15.36 -2.38 23.44
CA LYS A 177 -14.79 -3.18 22.35
C LYS A 177 -14.54 -4.63 22.77
N VAL A 178 -13.96 -4.84 23.95
CA VAL A 178 -13.70 -6.19 24.50
C VAL A 178 -15.02 -6.95 24.70
N LYS A 179 -16.06 -6.28 25.22
CA LYS A 179 -17.40 -6.88 25.39
C LYS A 179 -17.98 -7.46 24.10
N HIS A 180 -17.69 -6.84 22.95
CA HIS A 180 -18.20 -7.23 21.64
C HIS A 180 -17.18 -7.97 20.77
N ASN A 181 -16.03 -8.36 21.34
CA ASN A 181 -14.93 -9.05 20.67
C ASN A 181 -14.35 -8.29 19.46
N LEU A 182 -14.31 -6.96 19.58
CA LEU A 182 -13.78 -6.01 18.58
C LEU A 182 -12.41 -5.43 18.99
N PHE A 183 -11.73 -6.07 19.94
CA PHE A 183 -10.36 -5.75 20.33
C PHE A 183 -9.35 -6.64 19.60
#